data_AF-A0A931ZT38-F1
#
_entry.id   AF-A0A931ZT38-F1
#
_cell.length_a   1.000
_cell.length_b   1.000
_cell.length_c   1.000
_cell.angle_alpha   90.00
_cell.angle_beta   90.00
_cell.angle_gamma   90.00
#
_symmetry.space_group_name_H-M   'P 1'
#
loop_
_entity.id
_entity.type
_entity.pdbx_description
1 polymer ?
#
loop_
_entity_poly.entity_id
_entity_poly.type
_entity_poly.pdbx_seq_one_letter_code
_entity_poly.pdbx_strand_id
1 'polypeptide(L)'
;MMTQSGSMPILAGSCLGGGTTINYTTSFPLPPEVGAEWDALSGLDLFASDRFAQSLERVAVRSGLGTRWNTPGERDALLERGCRALGWHIDAQPRNVTDCAEGLECGYCGYGCRRGAKNSTDRTYLRDAAAAGARLVVHCDVERVMHQRGQVTGVEATVHPSGRPPVRLTVRARSAIVACGAVHTPAVLRRSGLTSRAIGQGLRLHPATAVTGVFPHRVEPWSGALQTRYSDAFADLHQGYGARFETAPVHFALPASGFGWESARRFRHDLSRLGHTSIVGVLLRDRDAGRVAVGRDGRPRVHYELSDYDAGHVRRALLGAVEVLAAAGAEEIFTLHTPPARVRPGTPNWRARLIAEADSRGYQRARLSYISFHQMGTASLGRDPATSAAGETGELHERRGLYVADGSAFPTSSGVNPMITIMAIADHVARAIGEAE
;
A
#
# COMPACT_ATOMS: atom_id res chain seq x y z
N MET A 1 12.49 3.41 1.05
CA MET A 1 13.12 3.10 -0.26
C MET A 1 12.64 4.12 -1.29
N MET A 2 13.19 4.13 -2.52
CA MET A 2 12.79 5.07 -3.57
C MET A 2 12.96 4.43 -4.96
N THR A 3 12.16 4.85 -5.93
CA THR A 3 12.38 4.47 -7.34
C THR A 3 13.70 5.02 -7.86
N GLN A 4 14.28 4.37 -8.87
CA GLN A 4 15.55 4.79 -9.47
C GLN A 4 15.49 6.18 -10.11
N SER A 5 14.30 6.67 -10.46
CA SER A 5 14.10 8.03 -10.96
C SER A 5 13.93 9.09 -9.87
N GLY A 6 13.89 8.69 -8.60
CA GLY A 6 13.66 9.60 -7.49
C GLY A 6 12.22 10.10 -7.35
N SER A 7 11.31 9.67 -8.23
CA SER A 7 9.95 10.23 -8.34
C SER A 7 8.96 9.68 -7.33
N MET A 8 9.23 8.50 -6.75
CA MET A 8 8.29 7.80 -5.88
C MET A 8 9.03 7.19 -4.68
N PRO A 9 9.00 7.87 -3.51
CA PRO A 9 9.32 7.26 -2.23
C PRO A 9 8.40 6.06 -1.94
N ILE A 10 8.97 5.02 -1.34
CA ILE A 10 8.29 3.78 -0.97
C ILE A 10 8.49 3.56 0.52
N LEU A 11 7.38 3.49 1.25
CA LEU A 11 7.35 3.16 2.67
C LEU A 11 6.97 1.69 2.85
N ALA A 12 7.81 0.97 3.60
CA ALA A 12 7.64 -0.45 3.90
C ALA A 12 8.07 -0.69 5.35
N GLY A 13 7.36 -1.57 6.06
CA GLY A 13 7.69 -1.94 7.43
C GLY A 13 8.84 -2.95 7.49
N SER A 14 9.83 -2.68 8.34
CA SER A 14 10.99 -3.55 8.60
C SER A 14 11.00 -4.16 10.01
N CYS A 15 9.85 -4.19 10.67
CA CYS A 15 9.63 -4.81 11.98
C CYS A 15 8.83 -6.12 11.86
N LEU A 16 8.73 -6.87 12.97
CA LEU A 16 7.86 -8.05 13.03
C LEU A 16 6.42 -7.64 12.69
N GLY A 17 5.78 -8.39 11.80
CA GLY A 17 4.47 -8.06 11.22
C GLY A 17 4.52 -7.18 9.96
N GLY A 18 5.70 -6.64 9.62
CA GLY A 18 5.96 -5.89 8.39
C GLY A 18 5.09 -4.64 8.25
N GLY A 19 4.57 -4.40 7.04
CA GLY A 19 3.69 -3.26 6.77
C GLY A 19 2.40 -3.27 7.60
N THR A 20 1.94 -4.44 8.05
CA THR A 20 0.70 -4.55 8.84
C THR A 20 0.84 -3.91 10.21
N THR A 21 2.06 -3.78 10.76
CA THR A 21 2.32 -3.15 12.06
C THR A 21 2.24 -1.63 11.98
N ILE A 22 2.61 -1.05 10.83
CA ILE A 22 2.79 0.40 10.66
C ILE A 22 1.80 1.06 9.69
N ASN A 23 0.86 0.32 9.08
CA ASN A 23 -0.12 0.93 8.17
C ASN A 23 -1.28 1.62 8.93
N TYR A 24 -2.26 2.14 8.20
CA TYR A 24 -3.38 2.92 8.75
C TYR A 24 -4.65 2.14 9.08
N THR A 25 -4.61 0.80 9.08
CA THR A 25 -5.75 -0.11 9.37
C THR A 25 -6.82 -0.22 8.29
N THR A 26 -6.75 0.60 7.25
CA THR A 26 -7.59 0.55 6.05
C THR A 26 -7.52 -0.83 5.39
N SER A 27 -8.67 -1.49 5.32
CA SER A 27 -8.76 -2.91 5.01
C SER A 27 -9.96 -3.18 4.12
N PHE A 28 -9.74 -3.36 2.82
CA PHE A 28 -10.79 -3.77 1.89
C PHE A 28 -10.57 -5.22 1.46
N PRO A 29 -11.63 -6.03 1.32
CA PRO A 29 -11.53 -7.27 0.56
C PRO A 29 -11.22 -6.97 -0.91
N LEU A 30 -10.71 -7.96 -1.64
CA LEU A 30 -10.52 -7.85 -3.09
C LEU A 30 -11.88 -7.63 -3.76
N PRO A 31 -12.07 -6.58 -4.57
CA PRO A 31 -13.33 -6.41 -5.30
C PRO A 31 -13.56 -7.57 -6.30
N PRO A 32 -14.79 -8.11 -6.42
CA PRO A 32 -15.07 -9.25 -7.28
C PRO A 32 -14.66 -9.05 -8.75
N GLU A 33 -14.89 -7.85 -9.29
CA GLU A 33 -14.52 -7.49 -10.66
C GLU A 33 -12.99 -7.49 -10.88
N VAL A 34 -12.22 -7.14 -9.85
CA VAL A 34 -10.76 -7.23 -9.87
C VAL A 34 -10.31 -8.68 -9.75
N GLY A 35 -11.00 -9.50 -8.96
CA GLY A 35 -10.78 -10.94 -8.91
C GLY A 35 -10.96 -11.60 -10.28
N ALA A 36 -12.03 -11.27 -10.98
CA ALA A 36 -12.28 -11.76 -12.34
C ALA A 36 -11.21 -11.28 -13.35
N GLU A 37 -10.78 -10.03 -13.26
CA GLU A 37 -9.65 -9.52 -14.06
C GLU A 37 -8.36 -10.31 -13.78
N TRP A 38 -8.09 -10.62 -12.52
CA TRP A 38 -6.90 -11.35 -12.12
C TRP A 38 -6.91 -12.79 -12.65
N ASP A 39 -8.05 -13.46 -12.61
CA ASP A 39 -8.22 -14.79 -13.20
C ASP A 39 -7.99 -14.75 -14.73
N ALA A 40 -8.57 -13.76 -15.42
CA ALA A 40 -8.36 -13.56 -16.86
C ALA A 40 -6.88 -13.29 -17.23
N LEU A 41 -6.16 -12.50 -16.43
CA LEU A 41 -4.75 -12.17 -16.67
C LEU A 41 -3.80 -13.33 -16.33
N SER A 42 -4.10 -14.07 -15.27
CA SER A 42 -3.23 -15.14 -14.75
C SER A 42 -3.51 -16.49 -15.39
N GLY A 43 -4.67 -16.65 -16.05
CA GLY A 43 -5.17 -17.93 -16.53
C GLY A 43 -5.54 -18.88 -15.40
N LEU A 44 -5.82 -18.36 -14.21
CA LEU A 44 -6.29 -19.13 -13.06
C LEU A 44 -7.81 -19.03 -12.93
N ASP A 45 -8.42 -19.98 -12.22
CA ASP A 45 -9.82 -19.93 -11.79
C ASP A 45 -9.85 -19.83 -10.25
N LEU A 46 -9.10 -18.88 -9.70
CA LEU A 46 -8.80 -18.80 -8.27
C LEU A 46 -9.50 -17.59 -7.64
N PHE A 47 -9.22 -16.39 -8.11
CA PHE A 47 -9.50 -15.15 -7.37
C PHE A 47 -11.00 -14.81 -7.34
N ALA A 48 -11.77 -15.23 -8.35
CA ALA A 48 -13.22 -15.15 -8.37
C ALA A 48 -13.91 -16.42 -7.82
N SER A 49 -13.15 -17.42 -7.37
CA SER A 49 -13.71 -18.70 -6.88
C SER A 49 -14.23 -18.62 -5.44
N ASP A 50 -15.16 -19.52 -5.10
CA ASP A 50 -15.61 -19.74 -3.73
C ASP A 50 -14.46 -20.09 -2.79
N ARG A 51 -13.44 -20.81 -3.27
CA ARG A 51 -12.29 -21.20 -2.45
C ARG A 51 -11.52 -19.98 -1.96
N PHE A 52 -11.30 -18.99 -2.83
CA PHE A 52 -10.62 -17.76 -2.45
C PHE A 52 -11.52 -16.83 -1.63
N ALA A 53 -12.82 -16.79 -1.93
CA ALA A 53 -13.80 -16.08 -1.10
C ALA A 53 -13.79 -16.60 0.35
N GLN A 54 -13.66 -17.90 0.56
CA GLN A 54 -13.50 -18.46 1.91
C GLN A 54 -12.18 -18.04 2.59
N SER A 55 -11.09 -17.87 1.84
CA SER A 55 -9.84 -17.32 2.39
C SER A 55 -10.01 -15.87 2.82
N LEU A 56 -10.68 -15.04 1.99
CA LEU A 56 -11.03 -13.68 2.35
C LEU A 56 -11.88 -13.61 3.62
N GLU A 57 -12.89 -14.48 3.75
CA GLU A 57 -13.77 -14.54 4.92
C GLU A 57 -13.01 -14.91 6.19
N ARG A 58 -12.18 -15.97 6.15
CA ARG A 58 -11.34 -16.36 7.29
C ARG A 58 -10.43 -15.22 7.74
N VAL A 59 -9.82 -14.53 6.79
CA VAL A 59 -8.96 -13.38 7.06
C VAL A 59 -9.77 -12.23 7.67
N ALA A 60 -10.93 -11.90 7.09
CA ALA A 60 -11.79 -10.85 7.59
C ALA A 60 -12.18 -11.10 9.05
N VAL A 61 -12.62 -12.31 9.38
CA VAL A 61 -12.96 -12.72 10.75
C VAL A 61 -11.74 -12.63 11.67
N ARG A 62 -10.61 -13.25 11.28
CA ARG A 62 -9.42 -13.31 12.14
C ARG A 62 -8.80 -11.92 12.39
N SER A 63 -8.90 -11.02 11.42
CA SER A 63 -8.40 -9.65 11.50
C SER A 63 -9.39 -8.66 12.13
N GLY A 64 -10.58 -9.12 12.53
CA GLY A 64 -11.61 -8.25 13.10
C GLY A 64 -12.02 -7.14 12.14
N LEU A 65 -12.15 -7.48 10.85
CA LEU A 65 -12.51 -6.55 9.80
C LEU A 65 -13.93 -6.04 10.03
N GLY A 66 -14.11 -4.72 10.03
CA GLY A 66 -15.45 -4.15 10.06
C GLY A 66 -15.47 -2.64 10.17
N THR A 67 -16.67 -2.09 10.34
CA THR A 67 -16.91 -0.66 10.41
C THR A 67 -17.29 -0.16 11.80
N ARG A 68 -17.36 -1.04 12.81
CA ARG A 68 -17.82 -0.72 14.18
C ARG A 68 -17.06 0.45 14.81
N TRP A 69 -15.75 0.52 14.59
CA TRP A 69 -14.88 1.56 15.15
C TRP A 69 -14.55 2.61 14.07
N ASN A 70 -15.56 3.39 13.63
CA ASN A 70 -15.43 4.45 12.61
C ASN A 70 -16.01 5.82 12.98
N THR A 71 -15.96 6.22 14.24
CA THR A 71 -16.32 7.61 14.59
C THR A 71 -15.37 8.59 13.88
N PRO A 72 -15.89 9.50 13.05
CA PRO A 72 -15.06 10.39 12.26
C PRO A 72 -14.42 11.47 13.14
N GLY A 73 -13.10 11.64 12.99
CA GLY A 73 -12.44 12.86 13.46
C GLY A 73 -12.73 14.04 12.51
N GLU A 74 -12.31 15.25 12.89
CA GLU A 74 -12.60 16.45 12.08
C GLU A 74 -12.10 16.35 10.64
N ARG A 75 -10.92 15.75 10.43
CA ARG A 75 -10.36 15.46 9.09
C ARG A 75 -11.29 14.60 8.24
N ASP A 76 -11.84 13.52 8.80
CA ASP A 76 -12.76 12.61 8.11
C ASP A 76 -14.13 13.25 7.89
N ALA A 77 -14.61 14.03 8.86
CA ALA A 77 -15.83 14.80 8.75
C ALA A 77 -15.75 15.84 7.62
N LEU A 78 -14.58 16.44 7.37
CA LEU A 78 -14.37 17.36 6.25
C LEU A 78 -14.51 16.67 4.89
N LEU A 79 -13.93 15.47 4.72
CA LEU A 79 -14.13 14.67 3.50
C LEU A 79 -15.61 14.32 3.32
N GLU A 80 -16.28 13.86 4.39
CA GLU A 80 -17.70 13.53 4.37
C GLU A 80 -18.59 14.73 4.00
N ARG A 81 -18.34 15.91 4.59
CA ARG A 81 -19.04 17.15 4.27
C ARG A 81 -18.87 17.53 2.80
N GLY A 82 -17.63 17.52 2.31
CA GLY A 82 -17.32 17.89 0.93
C GLY A 82 -17.98 16.95 -0.09
N CYS A 83 -17.86 15.63 0.10
CA CYS A 83 -18.51 14.65 -0.77
C CYS A 83 -20.04 14.78 -0.75
N ARG A 84 -20.66 14.91 0.43
CA ARG A 84 -22.12 15.08 0.54
C ARG A 84 -22.64 16.33 -0.15
N ALA A 85 -21.95 17.47 0.02
CA ALA A 85 -22.32 18.72 -0.62
C ALA A 85 -22.27 18.64 -2.16
N LEU A 86 -21.41 17.77 -2.71
CA LEU A 86 -21.29 17.52 -4.15
C LEU A 86 -22.22 16.40 -4.65
N GLY A 87 -22.95 15.72 -3.76
CA GLY A 87 -23.72 14.52 -4.11
C GLY A 87 -22.86 13.32 -4.51
N TRP A 88 -21.61 13.26 -4.04
CA TRP A 88 -20.67 12.20 -4.35
C TRP A 88 -20.70 11.09 -3.30
N HIS A 89 -20.31 9.88 -3.71
CA HIS A 89 -20.19 8.71 -2.83
C HIS A 89 -19.37 9.04 -1.58
N ILE A 90 -19.79 8.55 -0.42
CA ILE A 90 -19.02 8.57 0.81
C ILE A 90 -19.51 7.42 1.70
N ASP A 91 -18.59 6.66 2.28
CA ASP A 91 -18.95 5.58 3.20
C ASP A 91 -17.92 5.42 4.34
N ALA A 92 -18.29 4.63 5.35
CA ALA A 92 -17.43 4.23 6.45
C ALA A 92 -16.35 3.26 5.99
N GLN A 93 -15.10 3.58 6.27
CA GLN A 93 -13.96 2.76 5.87
C GLN A 93 -13.88 1.46 6.69
N PRO A 94 -13.86 0.27 6.06
CA PRO A 94 -13.57 -0.97 6.79
C PRO A 94 -12.13 -0.99 7.33
N ARG A 95 -11.99 -1.40 8.60
CA ARG A 95 -10.74 -1.36 9.37
C ARG A 95 -10.50 -2.67 10.13
N ASN A 96 -9.23 -3.07 10.30
CA ASN A 96 -8.83 -4.27 11.06
C ASN A 96 -8.47 -3.94 12.52
N VAL A 97 -9.46 -3.53 13.31
CA VAL A 97 -9.25 -3.10 14.70
C VAL A 97 -10.26 -3.72 15.66
N THR A 98 -9.80 -4.01 16.88
CA THR A 98 -10.61 -4.51 18.00
C THR A 98 -10.44 -3.58 19.19
N ASP A 99 -11.54 -3.25 19.87
CA ASP A 99 -11.59 -2.36 21.05
C ASP A 99 -10.80 -1.06 20.85
N CYS A 100 -10.91 -0.48 19.64
CA CYS A 100 -10.27 0.77 19.30
C CYS A 100 -11.09 1.93 19.87
N ALA A 101 -10.86 2.25 21.15
CA ALA A 101 -11.52 3.37 21.80
C ALA A 101 -11.29 4.67 21.01
N GLU A 102 -12.41 5.26 20.58
CA GLU A 102 -12.49 6.41 19.67
C GLU A 102 -12.50 7.70 20.49
N GLY A 103 -11.79 8.74 20.04
CA GLY A 103 -11.76 10.05 20.71
C GLY A 103 -10.37 10.50 21.17
N LEU A 104 -9.88 11.52 20.49
CA LEU A 104 -8.86 12.53 20.84
C LEU A 104 -7.44 12.13 21.29
N GLU A 105 -7.06 10.86 21.32
CA GLU A 105 -5.63 10.44 21.31
C GLU A 105 -5.39 9.21 20.42
N CYS A 106 -5.75 9.34 19.14
CA CYS A 106 -5.39 8.40 18.08
C CYS A 106 -4.93 9.21 16.85
N GLY A 107 -4.17 8.59 15.95
CA GLY A 107 -3.45 9.29 14.88
C GLY A 107 -2.15 8.61 14.49
N TYR A 108 -1.51 7.95 15.45
CA TYR A 108 -0.14 7.46 15.32
C TYR A 108 -0.03 6.01 14.82
N CYS A 109 -1.08 5.38 14.28
CA CYS A 109 -0.95 3.97 13.86
C CYS A 109 0.10 3.77 12.75
N GLY A 110 0.41 4.83 12.01
CA GLY A 110 1.57 4.92 11.09
C GLY A 110 2.93 4.59 11.72
N TYR A 111 3.02 4.69 13.04
CA TYR A 111 4.22 4.49 13.84
C TYR A 111 4.08 3.31 14.81
N GLY A 112 3.01 2.52 14.68
CA GLY A 112 2.64 1.45 15.60
C GLY A 112 1.47 1.81 16.52
N CYS A 113 0.66 0.81 16.86
CA CYS A 113 -0.53 1.01 17.70
C CYS A 113 -0.19 0.93 19.19
N ARG A 114 -0.09 2.09 19.87
CA ARG A 114 0.16 2.17 21.31
C ARG A 114 -0.90 1.50 22.18
N ARG A 115 -2.15 1.42 21.68
CA ARG A 115 -3.29 0.80 22.39
C ARG A 115 -3.37 -0.72 22.20
N GLY A 116 -2.63 -1.29 21.25
CA GLY A 116 -2.78 -2.69 20.87
C GLY A 116 -4.12 -3.04 20.19
N ALA A 117 -4.94 -2.04 19.83
CA ALA A 117 -6.24 -2.24 19.18
C ALA A 117 -6.13 -2.69 17.71
N LYS A 118 -4.97 -2.49 17.09
CA LYS A 118 -4.70 -2.86 15.71
C LYS A 118 -4.46 -4.37 15.58
N ASN A 119 -5.18 -5.02 14.68
CA ASN A 119 -5.03 -6.45 14.41
C ASN A 119 -3.95 -6.71 13.34
N SER A 120 -2.72 -6.28 13.62
CA SER A 120 -1.54 -6.57 12.79
C SER A 120 -1.16 -8.05 12.86
N THR A 121 -0.35 -8.54 11.91
CA THR A 121 -0.03 -9.97 11.81
C THR A 121 0.85 -10.46 12.96
N ASP A 122 1.64 -9.59 13.60
CA ASP A 122 2.37 -9.90 14.83
C ASP A 122 1.44 -10.21 16.01
N ARG A 123 0.26 -9.59 16.06
CA ARG A 123 -0.74 -9.79 17.12
C ARG A 123 -1.76 -10.87 16.81
N THR A 124 -1.89 -11.21 15.54
CA THR A 124 -2.85 -12.22 15.06
C THR A 124 -2.11 -13.51 14.70
N TYR A 125 -1.79 -13.71 13.44
CA TYR A 125 -1.25 -14.96 12.90
C TYR A 125 0.10 -15.37 13.50
N LEU A 126 1.05 -14.44 13.67
CA LEU A 126 2.38 -14.78 14.18
C LEU A 126 2.34 -15.14 15.67
N ARG A 127 1.47 -14.48 16.44
CA ARG A 127 1.20 -14.85 17.84
C ARG A 127 0.62 -16.26 17.92
N ASP A 128 -0.38 -16.56 17.10
CA ASP A 128 -1.01 -17.87 17.08
C ASP A 128 -0.01 -18.95 16.64
N ALA A 129 0.82 -18.67 15.62
CA ALA A 129 1.89 -19.57 15.19
C ALA A 129 2.91 -19.82 16.30
N ALA A 130 3.34 -18.79 17.01
CA ALA A 130 4.25 -18.94 18.15
C ALA A 130 3.63 -19.77 19.29
N ALA A 131 2.34 -19.55 19.59
CA ALA A 131 1.60 -20.35 20.56
C ALA A 131 1.48 -21.83 20.14
N ALA A 132 1.43 -22.10 18.83
CA ALA A 132 1.47 -23.44 18.25
C ALA A 132 2.89 -24.04 18.12
N GLY A 133 3.92 -23.36 18.62
CA GLY A 133 5.31 -23.87 18.65
C GLY A 133 6.22 -23.39 17.52
N ALA A 134 5.77 -22.46 16.68
CA ALA A 134 6.65 -21.83 15.68
C ALA A 134 7.75 -21.01 16.37
N ARG A 135 8.97 -21.07 15.83
CA ARG A 135 10.12 -20.29 16.33
C ARG A 135 10.30 -19.04 15.48
N LEU A 136 10.25 -17.87 16.11
CA LEU A 136 10.45 -16.58 15.47
C LEU A 136 11.88 -16.10 15.70
N VAL A 137 12.61 -15.80 14.62
CA VAL A 137 13.95 -15.20 14.68
C VAL A 137 13.88 -13.79 14.10
N VAL A 138 14.10 -12.79 14.95
CA VAL A 138 14.12 -11.37 14.56
C VAL A 138 15.55 -10.87 14.37
N HIS A 139 15.70 -9.68 13.76
CA HIS A 139 17.00 -9.13 13.36
C HIS A 139 17.80 -10.12 12.50
N CYS A 140 17.12 -10.79 11.57
CA CYS A 140 17.67 -11.87 10.77
C CYS A 140 17.42 -11.57 9.29
N ASP A 141 18.49 -11.36 8.53
CA ASP A 141 18.43 -11.09 7.10
C ASP A 141 18.65 -12.40 6.34
N VAL A 142 17.64 -12.83 5.58
CA VAL A 142 17.74 -14.02 4.72
C VAL A 142 18.60 -13.71 3.50
N GLU A 143 19.68 -14.47 3.33
CA GLU A 143 20.60 -14.31 2.21
C GLU A 143 20.07 -15.03 0.97
N ARG A 144 19.74 -16.33 1.10
CA ARG A 144 19.23 -17.16 0.01
C ARG A 144 18.56 -18.44 0.50
N VAL A 145 17.73 -19.01 -0.36
CA VAL A 145 17.21 -20.37 -0.22
C VAL A 145 18.22 -21.35 -0.82
N MET A 146 18.53 -22.41 -0.07
CA MET A 146 19.37 -23.51 -0.51
C MET A 146 18.53 -24.55 -1.26
N HIS A 147 19.11 -25.13 -2.30
CA HIS A 147 18.46 -26.19 -3.07
C HIS A 147 19.47 -27.19 -3.63
N GLN A 148 19.01 -28.41 -3.91
CA GLN A 148 19.79 -29.46 -4.57
C GLN A 148 18.89 -30.18 -5.59
N ARG A 149 19.37 -30.37 -6.82
CA ARG A 149 18.63 -31.03 -7.91
C ARG A 149 17.18 -30.52 -8.09
N GLY A 150 16.99 -29.21 -8.01
CA GLY A 150 15.66 -28.60 -8.19
C GLY A 150 14.79 -28.53 -6.93
N GLN A 151 15.20 -29.14 -5.81
CA GLN A 151 14.41 -29.21 -4.57
C GLN A 151 15.00 -28.32 -3.48
N VAL A 152 14.15 -27.61 -2.72
CA VAL A 152 14.57 -26.86 -1.52
C VAL A 152 15.20 -27.79 -0.46
N THR A 153 16.29 -27.33 0.14
CA THR A 153 16.97 -28.04 1.25
C THR A 153 17.14 -27.19 2.50
N GLY A 154 16.81 -25.90 2.44
CA GLY A 154 16.85 -25.00 3.58
C GLY A 154 17.06 -23.54 3.21
N VAL A 155 17.43 -22.73 4.19
CA VAL A 155 17.66 -21.29 4.07
C VAL A 155 18.96 -20.91 4.78
N GLU A 156 19.73 -20.01 4.17
CA GLU A 156 20.87 -19.34 4.80
C GLU A 156 20.50 -17.89 5.14
N ALA A 157 20.87 -17.47 6.34
CA ALA A 157 20.60 -16.13 6.85
C ALA A 157 21.72 -15.65 7.77
N THR A 158 21.74 -14.34 8.01
CA THR A 158 22.61 -13.71 9.01
C THR A 158 21.76 -13.04 10.08
N VAL A 159 22.00 -13.42 11.33
CA VAL A 159 21.37 -12.82 12.51
C VAL A 159 22.26 -11.69 13.02
N HIS A 160 21.64 -10.58 13.42
CA HIS A 160 22.26 -9.37 13.94
C HIS A 160 21.81 -9.11 15.38
N PRO A 161 22.36 -9.83 16.39
CA PRO A 161 21.98 -9.63 17.77
C PRO A 161 22.48 -8.27 18.30
N SER A 162 21.69 -7.63 19.15
CA SER A 162 22.11 -6.38 19.80
C SER A 162 23.39 -6.59 20.62
N GLY A 163 24.39 -5.73 20.41
CA GLY A 163 25.66 -5.75 21.15
C GLY A 163 26.55 -6.97 20.89
N ARG A 164 26.28 -7.78 19.86
CA ARG A 164 27.11 -8.93 19.49
C ARG A 164 27.42 -8.95 17.99
N PRO A 165 28.53 -9.58 17.56
CA PRO A 165 28.81 -9.76 16.14
C PRO A 165 27.71 -10.54 15.42
N PRO A 166 27.50 -10.30 14.11
CA PRO A 166 26.57 -11.09 13.31
C PRO A 166 26.91 -12.58 13.31
N VAL A 167 25.88 -13.44 13.30
CA VAL A 167 26.02 -14.90 13.33
C VAL A 167 25.30 -15.51 12.13
N ARG A 168 25.95 -16.45 11.45
CA ARG A 168 25.32 -17.22 10.37
C ARG A 168 24.31 -18.22 10.93
N LEU A 169 23.15 -18.26 10.33
CA LEU A 169 22.08 -19.21 10.62
C LEU A 169 21.79 -20.04 9.37
N THR A 170 21.78 -21.36 9.54
CA THR A 170 21.33 -22.30 8.52
C THR A 170 20.13 -23.09 9.07
N VAL A 171 19.00 -22.99 8.38
CA VAL A 171 17.80 -23.76 8.69
C VAL A 171 17.60 -24.80 7.61
N ARG A 172 17.59 -26.09 7.95
CA ARG A 172 17.26 -27.17 7.01
C ARG A 172 15.76 -27.37 6.96
N ALA A 173 15.21 -27.43 5.76
CA ALA A 173 13.78 -27.62 5.53
C ALA A 173 13.56 -28.27 4.15
N ARG A 174 12.47 -29.02 4.01
CA ARG A 174 12.04 -29.60 2.72
C ARG A 174 11.32 -28.58 1.84
N SER A 175 10.72 -27.57 2.48
CA SER A 175 9.96 -26.49 1.86
C SER A 175 10.35 -25.14 2.46
N ALA A 176 10.22 -24.07 1.68
CA ALA A 176 10.41 -22.69 2.13
C ALA A 176 9.38 -21.76 1.48
N ILE A 177 8.91 -20.77 2.24
CA ILE A 177 7.97 -19.75 1.76
C ILE A 177 8.69 -18.40 1.78
N VAL A 178 8.70 -17.70 0.65
CA VAL A 178 9.24 -16.34 0.52
C VAL A 178 8.11 -15.33 0.69
N ALA A 179 8.22 -14.51 1.73
CA ALA A 179 7.25 -13.49 2.11
C ALA A 179 7.93 -12.15 2.44
N CYS A 180 8.87 -11.72 1.59
CA CYS A 180 9.70 -10.54 1.81
C CYS A 180 9.08 -9.24 1.25
N GLY A 181 7.88 -9.31 0.67
CA GLY A 181 7.19 -8.22 -0.01
C GLY A 181 7.69 -7.99 -1.44
N ALA A 182 6.88 -7.30 -2.24
CA ALA A 182 7.13 -7.14 -3.68
C ALA A 182 8.48 -6.50 -4.05
N VAL A 183 9.11 -5.75 -3.15
CA VAL A 183 10.43 -5.20 -3.44
C VAL A 183 11.55 -6.21 -3.16
N HIS A 184 11.48 -6.98 -2.07
CA HIS A 184 12.60 -7.83 -1.64
C HIS A 184 12.47 -9.29 -2.04
N THR A 185 11.26 -9.81 -2.26
CA THR A 185 11.03 -11.16 -2.77
C THR A 185 11.80 -11.45 -4.06
N PRO A 186 11.76 -10.63 -5.13
CA PRO A 186 12.57 -10.89 -6.32
C PRO A 186 14.07 -10.91 -6.01
N ALA A 187 14.56 -10.09 -5.07
CA ALA A 187 15.97 -10.10 -4.67
C ALA A 187 16.39 -11.42 -4.01
N VAL A 188 15.58 -11.95 -3.08
CA VAL A 188 15.85 -13.26 -2.45
C VAL A 188 15.80 -14.37 -3.49
N LEU A 189 14.79 -14.38 -4.37
CA LEU A 189 14.64 -15.41 -5.41
C LEU A 189 15.84 -15.43 -6.37
N ARG A 190 16.32 -14.25 -6.82
CA ARG A 190 17.52 -14.15 -7.66
C ARG A 190 18.78 -14.63 -6.96
N ARG A 191 19.00 -14.24 -5.69
CA ARG A 191 20.14 -14.75 -4.89
C ARG A 191 20.06 -16.26 -4.62
N SER A 192 18.86 -16.83 -4.72
CA SER A 192 18.59 -18.28 -4.62
C SER A 192 18.75 -19.03 -5.96
N GLY A 193 19.26 -18.36 -7.00
CA GLY A 193 19.58 -18.99 -8.29
C GLY A 193 18.41 -19.17 -9.25
N LEU A 194 17.28 -18.48 -9.02
CA LEU A 194 16.15 -18.50 -9.96
C LEU A 194 16.38 -17.56 -11.15
N THR A 195 16.03 -18.03 -12.33
CA THR A 195 16.34 -17.41 -13.63
C THR A 195 15.12 -16.86 -14.36
N SER A 196 13.90 -17.21 -13.94
CA SER A 196 12.66 -16.89 -14.66
C SER A 196 12.58 -15.39 -14.98
N ARG A 197 12.19 -15.05 -16.21
CA ARG A 197 12.07 -13.65 -16.65
C ARG A 197 10.90 -12.94 -15.99
N ALA A 198 9.89 -13.68 -15.50
CA ALA A 198 8.75 -13.14 -14.79
C ALA A 198 9.12 -12.55 -13.42
N ILE A 199 10.16 -13.09 -12.77
CA ILE A 199 10.61 -12.60 -11.45
C ILE A 199 11.13 -11.16 -11.56
N GLY A 200 10.46 -10.26 -10.86
CA GLY A 200 10.72 -8.83 -10.80
C GLY A 200 9.87 -8.00 -11.76
N GLN A 201 9.04 -8.59 -12.62
CA GLN A 201 8.18 -7.86 -13.56
C GLN A 201 6.81 -7.56 -12.95
N GLY A 202 6.05 -6.64 -13.55
CA GLY A 202 4.66 -6.40 -13.13
C GLY A 202 4.51 -5.63 -11.82
N LEU A 203 5.53 -4.85 -11.42
CA LEU A 203 5.45 -4.08 -10.17
C LEU A 203 4.33 -3.05 -10.25
N ARG A 204 3.46 -3.07 -9.25
CA ARG A 204 2.46 -2.03 -8.98
C ARG A 204 2.78 -1.32 -7.68
N LEU A 205 2.59 -0.01 -7.67
CA LEU A 205 2.91 0.84 -6.51
C LEU A 205 1.70 1.55 -5.91
N HIS A 206 0.53 1.49 -6.56
CA HIS A 206 -0.68 2.18 -6.11
C HIS A 206 -0.38 3.65 -5.73
N PRO A 207 0.11 4.49 -6.68
CA PRO A 207 0.61 5.83 -6.39
C PRO A 207 -0.37 6.68 -5.58
N ALA A 208 0.08 7.21 -4.44
CA ALA A 208 -0.71 8.12 -3.62
C ALA A 208 -0.16 9.54 -3.74
N THR A 209 -1.06 10.51 -3.92
CA THR A 209 -0.78 11.95 -3.76
C THR A 209 -1.91 12.57 -2.93
N ALA A 210 -1.94 13.90 -2.77
CA ALA A 210 -3.03 14.56 -2.05
C ALA A 210 -3.25 16.00 -2.52
N VAL A 211 -4.37 16.57 -2.07
CA VAL A 211 -4.63 18.01 -2.09
C VAL A 211 -4.83 18.47 -0.65
N THR A 212 -4.26 19.62 -0.30
CA THR A 212 -4.36 20.20 1.04
C THR A 212 -5.32 21.38 1.05
N GLY A 213 -6.28 21.37 1.97
CA GLY A 213 -7.14 22.51 2.27
C GLY A 213 -6.75 23.14 3.61
N VAL A 214 -6.82 24.46 3.69
CA VAL A 214 -6.64 25.25 4.92
C VAL A 214 -8.01 25.76 5.38
N PHE A 215 -8.32 25.57 6.66
CA PHE A 215 -9.61 25.88 7.26
C PHE A 215 -9.48 26.96 8.34
N PRO A 216 -10.52 27.78 8.57
CA PRO A 216 -10.49 28.84 9.57
C PRO A 216 -10.35 28.29 10.99
N HIS A 217 -10.97 27.15 11.28
CA HIS A 217 -10.88 26.47 12.57
C HIS A 217 -9.72 25.47 12.61
N ARG A 218 -9.31 25.10 13.83
CA ARG A 218 -8.32 24.04 14.03
C ARG A 218 -8.92 22.68 13.64
N VAL A 219 -8.18 21.96 12.80
CA VAL A 219 -8.50 20.59 12.34
C VAL A 219 -7.64 19.56 13.06
N GLU A 220 -6.36 19.86 13.29
CA GLU A 220 -5.36 18.95 13.84
C GLU A 220 -5.29 17.62 13.08
N PRO A 221 -4.76 17.63 11.85
CA PRO A 221 -4.86 16.48 10.94
C PRO A 221 -4.13 15.23 11.44
N TRP A 222 -3.29 15.33 12.47
CA TRP A 222 -2.63 14.24 13.16
C TRP A 222 -3.51 13.54 14.23
N SER A 223 -4.68 14.09 14.55
CA SER A 223 -5.58 13.58 15.59
C SER A 223 -6.75 12.79 15.01
N GLY A 224 -7.38 11.99 15.87
CA GLY A 224 -8.59 11.22 15.57
C GLY A 224 -8.34 9.78 15.09
N ALA A 225 -9.42 9.04 14.89
CA ALA A 225 -9.35 7.72 14.27
C ALA A 225 -8.75 7.81 12.84
N LEU A 226 -8.17 6.71 12.35
CA LEU A 226 -7.49 6.72 11.06
C LEU A 226 -8.41 6.37 9.92
N GLN A 227 -8.41 7.24 8.91
CA GLN A 227 -9.09 7.06 7.61
C GLN A 227 -10.49 6.47 7.79
N THR A 228 -11.36 7.11 8.57
CA THR A 228 -12.67 6.50 8.88
C THR A 228 -13.70 6.67 7.77
N ARG A 229 -13.34 7.43 6.72
CA ARG A 229 -14.16 7.71 5.55
C ARG A 229 -13.36 7.56 4.28
N TYR A 230 -14.06 7.12 3.24
CA TYR A 230 -13.53 7.06 1.88
C TYR A 230 -14.63 7.37 0.85
N SER A 231 -14.21 7.69 -0.38
CA SER A 231 -15.09 7.90 -1.52
C SER A 231 -14.60 7.16 -2.75
N ASP A 232 -15.51 6.41 -3.38
CA ASP A 232 -15.31 5.76 -4.68
C ASP A 232 -15.78 6.61 -5.86
N ALA A 233 -16.10 7.89 -5.65
CA ALA A 233 -16.61 8.76 -6.72
C ALA A 233 -15.67 8.87 -7.95
N PHE A 234 -14.39 8.52 -7.78
CA PHE A 234 -13.36 8.50 -8.83
C PHE A 234 -12.70 7.13 -8.97
N ALA A 235 -13.20 6.07 -8.33
CA ALA A 235 -12.54 4.75 -8.33
C ALA A 235 -12.53 4.10 -9.72
N ASP A 236 -13.57 4.36 -10.53
CA ASP A 236 -13.65 3.96 -11.93
C ASP A 236 -13.81 5.17 -12.85
N LEU A 237 -12.68 5.67 -13.35
CA LEU A 237 -12.63 6.76 -14.33
C LEU A 237 -12.58 6.25 -15.77
N HIS A 238 -12.08 5.02 -15.94
CA HIS A 238 -12.02 4.29 -17.20
C HIS A 238 -11.70 2.80 -16.94
N GLN A 239 -12.63 1.91 -17.30
CA GLN A 239 -12.45 0.44 -17.29
C GLN A 239 -11.98 -0.15 -15.94
N GLY A 240 -12.54 0.33 -14.83
CA GLY A 240 -12.16 -0.11 -13.48
C GLY A 240 -10.87 0.51 -12.95
N TYR A 241 -10.27 1.47 -13.66
CA TYR A 241 -9.10 2.22 -13.21
C TYR A 241 -9.47 3.66 -12.89
N GLY A 242 -8.91 4.17 -11.79
CA GLY A 242 -9.22 5.49 -11.26
C GLY A 242 -8.49 5.71 -9.94
N ALA A 243 -9.03 6.57 -9.08
CA ALA A 243 -8.49 6.83 -7.76
C ALA A 243 -9.58 6.89 -6.69
N ARG A 244 -9.25 6.35 -5.52
CA ARG A 244 -10.08 6.48 -4.33
C ARG A 244 -9.69 7.73 -3.54
N PHE A 245 -10.67 8.41 -2.97
CA PHE A 245 -10.41 9.44 -1.98
C PHE A 245 -10.43 8.86 -0.58
N GLU A 246 -9.39 9.16 0.18
CA GLU A 246 -9.26 8.81 1.58
C GLU A 246 -8.70 10.02 2.32
N THR A 247 -8.91 10.11 3.62
CA THR A 247 -8.09 11.04 4.42
C THR A 247 -6.78 10.36 4.81
N ALA A 248 -5.81 11.06 5.37
CA ALA A 248 -4.71 10.39 6.09
C ALA A 248 -4.26 11.24 7.28
N PRO A 249 -3.82 10.62 8.39
CA PRO A 249 -3.28 11.35 9.52
C PRO A 249 -1.96 12.02 9.14
N VAL A 250 -1.92 13.34 9.21
CA VAL A 250 -0.77 14.10 8.73
C VAL A 250 0.07 14.61 9.90
N HIS A 251 1.18 13.92 10.19
CA HIS A 251 2.18 14.35 11.15
C HIS A 251 3.29 15.11 10.42
N PHE A 252 3.98 16.01 11.14
CA PHE A 252 5.00 16.92 10.61
C PHE A 252 5.92 16.35 9.52
N ALA A 253 6.40 15.11 9.66
CA ALA A 253 7.32 14.49 8.70
C ALA A 253 6.76 14.37 7.27
N LEU A 254 5.47 14.07 7.10
CA LEU A 254 4.86 13.91 5.78
C LEU A 254 4.68 15.26 5.06
N PRO A 255 4.09 16.32 5.65
CA PRO A 255 4.08 17.66 5.07
C PRO A 255 5.47 18.20 4.80
N ALA A 256 6.40 18.02 5.74
CA ALA A 256 7.75 18.55 5.60
C ALA A 256 8.52 17.93 4.42
N SER A 257 8.14 16.73 3.98
CA SER A 257 8.73 16.07 2.80
C SER A 257 7.86 16.16 1.55
N GLY A 258 6.54 16.27 1.69
CA GLY A 258 5.57 16.21 0.59
C GLY A 258 5.06 17.56 0.10
N PHE A 259 5.04 18.60 0.95
CA PHE A 259 4.66 19.94 0.50
C PHE A 259 5.68 20.46 -0.50
N GLY A 260 5.20 20.87 -1.66
CA GLY A 260 6.08 21.36 -2.71
C GLY A 260 6.85 22.61 -2.29
N TRP A 261 8.11 22.66 -2.67
CA TRP A 261 8.98 23.79 -2.38
C TRP A 261 8.68 24.98 -3.28
N GLU A 262 8.58 26.17 -2.70
CA GLU A 262 8.39 27.44 -3.42
C GLU A 262 9.39 28.48 -2.91
N SER A 263 9.43 28.71 -1.60
CA SER A 263 10.43 29.53 -0.91
C SER A 263 10.46 29.18 0.57
N ALA A 264 11.56 29.52 1.27
CA ALA A 264 11.68 29.29 2.71
C ALA A 264 10.56 29.99 3.52
N ARG A 265 10.18 31.22 3.12
CA ARG A 265 9.09 31.97 3.75
C ARG A 265 7.76 31.25 3.57
N ARG A 266 7.45 30.81 2.35
CA ARG A 266 6.20 30.13 2.04
C ARG A 266 6.09 28.78 2.75
N PHE A 267 7.15 27.98 2.69
CA PHE A 267 7.18 26.68 3.31
C PHE A 267 6.99 26.77 4.83
N ARG A 268 7.65 27.74 5.49
CA ARG A 268 7.44 28.04 6.92
C ARG A 268 5.99 28.43 7.21
N HIS A 269 5.39 29.26 6.36
CA HIS A 269 4.01 29.71 6.51
C HIS A 269 2.98 28.57 6.38
N ASP A 270 3.19 27.65 5.43
CA ASP A 270 2.31 26.50 5.27
C ASP A 270 2.44 25.52 6.44
N LEU A 271 3.67 25.24 6.89
CA LEU A 271 3.90 24.40 8.07
C LEU A 271 3.38 25.03 9.38
N SER A 272 3.47 26.36 9.56
CA SER A 272 2.92 27.01 10.75
C SER A 272 1.40 26.90 10.85
N ARG A 273 0.73 26.62 9.73
CA ARG A 273 -0.73 26.40 9.65
C ARG A 273 -1.13 24.93 9.68
N LEU A 274 -0.20 23.99 9.91
CA LEU A 274 -0.51 22.55 9.85
C LEU A 274 -1.70 22.14 10.74
N GLY A 275 -1.89 22.79 11.90
CA GLY A 275 -3.04 22.53 12.77
C GLY A 275 -4.40 22.93 12.19
N HIS A 276 -4.42 23.66 11.07
CA HIS A 276 -5.61 24.14 10.36
C HIS A 276 -5.80 23.44 9.01
N THR A 277 -5.02 22.41 8.71
CA THR A 277 -5.11 21.72 7.42
C THR A 277 -5.88 20.41 7.50
N SER A 278 -6.51 20.05 6.40
CA SER A 278 -6.96 18.69 6.11
C SER A 278 -6.49 18.31 4.70
N ILE A 279 -6.34 17.02 4.45
CA ILE A 279 -5.99 16.51 3.13
C ILE A 279 -7.07 15.58 2.59
N VAL A 280 -7.28 15.63 1.28
CA VAL A 280 -7.92 14.58 0.52
C VAL A 280 -6.81 13.84 -0.21
N GLY A 281 -6.51 12.63 0.25
CA GLY A 281 -5.60 11.71 -0.39
C GLY A 281 -6.23 11.17 -1.67
N VAL A 282 -5.42 11.05 -2.71
CA VAL A 282 -5.77 10.48 -4.01
C VAL A 282 -4.96 9.21 -4.17
N LEU A 283 -5.60 8.06 -3.97
CA LEU A 283 -4.99 6.74 -4.07
C LEU A 283 -5.32 6.13 -5.43
N LEU A 284 -4.35 6.15 -6.35
CA LEU A 284 -4.54 5.75 -7.74
C LEU A 284 -4.36 4.25 -7.92
N ARG A 285 -5.33 3.57 -8.55
CA ARG A 285 -5.15 2.25 -9.17
C ARG A 285 -4.31 2.39 -10.44
N ASP A 286 -3.05 1.97 -10.38
CA ASP A 286 -2.10 2.02 -11.49
C ASP A 286 -2.31 0.88 -12.50
N ARG A 287 -2.41 1.24 -13.79
CA ARG A 287 -2.53 0.30 -14.91
C ARG A 287 -1.19 -0.16 -15.44
N ASP A 288 -0.21 0.74 -15.56
CA ASP A 288 1.07 0.44 -16.21
C ASP A 288 2.13 0.03 -15.18
N ALA A 289 3.00 -0.90 -15.58
CA ALA A 289 3.83 -1.66 -14.64
C ALA A 289 5.23 -1.08 -14.53
N GLY A 290 5.78 -1.15 -13.32
CA GLY A 290 7.20 -1.08 -13.10
C GLY A 290 7.86 -2.47 -13.12
N ARG A 291 9.11 -2.48 -12.69
CA ARG A 291 9.87 -3.71 -12.40
C ARG A 291 10.84 -3.51 -11.24
N VAL A 292 11.24 -4.61 -10.62
CA VAL A 292 12.34 -4.68 -9.65
C VAL A 292 13.49 -5.46 -10.28
N ALA A 293 14.58 -4.76 -10.56
CA ALA A 293 15.84 -5.39 -10.93
C ALA A 293 16.66 -5.70 -9.66
N VAL A 294 17.66 -6.58 -9.77
CA VAL A 294 18.57 -6.90 -8.67
C VAL A 294 19.98 -6.46 -9.07
N GLY A 295 20.60 -5.63 -8.24
CA GLY A 295 21.97 -5.16 -8.45
C GLY A 295 23.01 -6.26 -8.24
N ARG A 296 24.25 -5.99 -8.64
CA ARG A 296 25.40 -6.89 -8.37
C ARG A 296 25.68 -7.07 -6.88
N ASP A 297 25.24 -6.11 -6.06
CA ASP A 297 25.26 -6.14 -4.60
C ASP A 297 24.09 -6.96 -4.00
N GLY A 298 23.27 -7.59 -4.84
CA GLY A 298 22.13 -8.40 -4.42
C GLY A 298 20.94 -7.57 -3.91
N ARG A 299 20.98 -6.24 -3.99
CA ARG A 299 19.93 -5.34 -3.51
C ARG A 299 18.90 -5.03 -4.61
N PRO A 300 17.61 -4.83 -4.25
CA PRO A 300 16.59 -4.49 -5.22
C PRO A 300 16.73 -3.06 -5.75
N ARG A 301 16.43 -2.87 -7.04
CA ARG A 301 16.38 -1.59 -7.75
C ARG A 301 14.99 -1.43 -8.35
N VAL A 302 14.24 -0.46 -7.83
CA VAL A 302 12.84 -0.26 -8.21
C VAL A 302 12.73 0.70 -9.39
N HIS A 303 12.26 0.22 -10.52
CA HIS A 303 12.01 1.01 -11.71
C HIS A 303 10.50 1.16 -11.92
N TYR A 304 9.98 2.36 -11.74
CA TYR A 304 8.57 2.67 -11.94
C TYR A 304 8.45 4.13 -12.35
N GLU A 305 7.64 4.38 -13.38
CA GLU A 305 7.26 5.71 -13.84
C GLU A 305 5.74 5.74 -13.97
N LEU A 306 5.13 6.86 -13.62
CA LEU A 306 3.71 7.06 -13.83
C LEU A 306 3.45 7.21 -15.34
N SER A 307 2.61 6.37 -15.92
CA SER A 307 2.24 6.46 -17.34
C SER A 307 1.39 7.70 -17.64
N ASP A 308 1.24 8.04 -18.91
CA ASP A 308 0.34 9.14 -19.32
C ASP A 308 -1.12 8.81 -19.00
N TYR A 309 -1.50 7.54 -19.09
CA TYR A 309 -2.82 7.05 -18.72
C TYR A 309 -3.10 7.29 -17.22
N ASP A 310 -2.18 6.82 -16.38
CA ASP A 310 -2.25 6.95 -14.93
C ASP A 310 -2.18 8.43 -14.50
N ALA A 311 -1.33 9.23 -15.16
CA ALA A 311 -1.24 10.67 -14.95
C ALA A 311 -2.55 11.40 -15.30
N GLY A 312 -3.25 10.98 -16.35
CA GLY A 312 -4.58 11.50 -16.70
C GLY A 312 -5.63 11.25 -15.61
N HIS A 313 -5.59 10.07 -14.99
CA HIS A 313 -6.47 9.75 -13.85
C HIS A 313 -6.10 10.55 -12.60
N VAL A 314 -4.80 10.69 -12.28
CA VAL A 314 -4.36 11.56 -11.17
C VAL A 314 -4.85 12.98 -11.38
N ARG A 315 -4.70 13.54 -12.60
CA ARG A 315 -5.19 14.87 -12.93
C ARG A 315 -6.68 15.02 -12.61
N ARG A 316 -7.53 14.11 -13.11
CA ARG A 316 -8.99 14.15 -12.87
C ARG A 316 -9.32 14.04 -11.38
N ALA A 317 -8.69 13.11 -10.68
CA ALA A 317 -8.94 12.87 -9.26
C ALA A 317 -8.43 14.02 -8.38
N LEU A 318 -7.30 14.64 -8.71
CA LEU A 318 -6.77 15.82 -8.02
C LEU A 318 -7.74 16.99 -8.11
N LEU A 319 -8.35 17.23 -9.28
CA LEU A 319 -9.39 18.25 -9.42
C LEU A 319 -10.65 17.90 -8.61
N GLY A 320 -11.04 16.63 -8.57
CA GLY A 320 -12.12 16.17 -7.69
C GLY A 320 -11.83 16.45 -6.21
N ALA A 321 -10.62 16.16 -5.75
CA ALA A 321 -10.19 16.43 -4.37
C ALA A 321 -10.21 17.93 -4.02
N VAL A 322 -9.91 18.80 -4.98
CA VAL A 322 -10.05 20.26 -4.82
C VAL A 322 -11.51 20.65 -4.63
N GLU A 323 -12.42 20.12 -5.45
CA GLU A 323 -13.86 20.40 -5.31
C GLU A 323 -14.38 19.95 -3.95
N VAL A 324 -13.96 18.77 -3.47
CA VAL A 324 -14.33 18.26 -2.14
C VAL A 324 -13.89 19.23 -1.05
N LEU A 325 -12.64 19.69 -1.07
CA LEU A 325 -12.13 20.63 -0.06
C LEU A 325 -12.80 22.00 -0.14
N ALA A 326 -13.11 22.48 -1.34
CA ALA A 326 -13.84 23.73 -1.53
C ALA A 326 -15.26 23.63 -0.97
N ALA A 327 -15.97 22.54 -1.27
CA ALA A 327 -17.31 22.26 -0.76
C ALA A 327 -17.31 22.02 0.76
N ALA A 328 -16.21 21.51 1.32
CA ALA A 328 -16.01 21.34 2.75
C ALA A 328 -15.71 22.66 3.51
N GLY A 329 -15.48 23.76 2.79
CA GLY A 329 -15.27 25.10 3.37
C GLY A 329 -13.80 25.52 3.52
N ALA A 330 -12.88 25.00 2.70
CA ALA A 330 -11.49 25.45 2.72
C ALA A 330 -11.36 26.90 2.20
N GLU A 331 -10.56 27.73 2.88
CA GLU A 331 -10.28 29.12 2.48
C GLU A 331 -9.13 29.20 1.46
N GLU A 332 -8.20 28.26 1.54
CA GLU A 332 -7.10 28.10 0.61
C GLU A 332 -6.91 26.61 0.32
N ILE A 333 -6.67 26.28 -0.94
CA ILE A 333 -6.39 24.93 -1.39
C ILE A 333 -5.08 24.93 -2.17
N PHE A 334 -4.24 23.95 -1.93
CA PHE A 334 -3.02 23.76 -2.70
C PHE A 334 -2.67 22.30 -2.94
N THR A 335 -2.01 22.07 -4.08
CA THR A 335 -1.56 20.75 -4.52
C THR A 335 -0.15 20.45 -4.01
N LEU A 336 0.32 19.21 -4.17
CA LEU A 336 1.69 18.83 -3.81
C LEU A 336 2.69 18.97 -4.97
N HIS A 337 2.36 19.75 -6.00
CA HIS A 337 3.33 20.07 -7.06
C HIS A 337 4.49 20.89 -6.50
N THR A 338 5.64 20.89 -7.17
CA THR A 338 6.77 21.77 -6.83
C THR A 338 7.04 22.77 -7.97
N PRO A 339 6.70 24.07 -7.82
CA PRO A 339 6.01 24.68 -6.67
C PRO A 339 4.51 24.31 -6.62
N PRO A 340 3.80 24.48 -5.49
CA PRO A 340 2.38 24.12 -5.39
C PRO A 340 1.47 24.97 -6.28
N ALA A 341 0.51 24.34 -6.97
CA ALA A 341 -0.65 25.05 -7.53
C ALA A 341 -1.60 25.47 -6.39
N ARG A 342 -2.10 26.72 -6.41
CA ARG A 342 -2.84 27.30 -5.27
C ARG A 342 -4.08 28.06 -5.70
N VAL A 343 -5.09 28.03 -4.85
CA VAL A 343 -6.32 28.77 -5.10
C VAL A 343 -7.06 29.14 -3.81
N ARG A 344 -7.84 30.22 -3.88
CA ARG A 344 -8.89 30.54 -2.89
C ARG A 344 -10.26 30.28 -3.52
N PRO A 345 -11.02 29.28 -3.03
CA PRO A 345 -12.37 29.03 -3.52
C PRO A 345 -13.24 30.29 -3.47
N GLY A 346 -14.16 30.41 -4.44
CA GLY A 346 -15.07 31.56 -4.56
C GLY A 346 -14.50 32.79 -5.28
N THR A 347 -13.19 32.86 -5.53
CA THR A 347 -12.62 33.92 -6.37
C THR A 347 -12.96 33.73 -7.87
N PRO A 348 -12.99 34.78 -8.71
CA PRO A 348 -13.31 34.62 -10.13
C PRO A 348 -12.37 33.63 -10.84
N ASN A 349 -12.96 32.69 -11.58
CA ASN A 349 -12.26 31.67 -12.38
C ASN A 349 -11.29 30.78 -11.59
N TRP A 350 -11.51 30.63 -10.29
CA TRP A 350 -10.60 29.91 -9.40
C TRP A 350 -10.29 28.47 -9.87
N ARG A 351 -11.30 27.73 -10.36
CA ARG A 351 -11.16 26.37 -10.90
C ARG A 351 -10.22 26.33 -12.12
N ALA A 352 -10.51 27.15 -13.12
CA ALA A 352 -9.74 27.21 -14.36
C ALA A 352 -8.29 27.63 -14.10
N ARG A 353 -8.07 28.56 -13.17
CA ARG A 353 -6.72 28.98 -12.75
C ARG A 353 -5.94 27.83 -12.14
N LEU A 354 -6.52 27.10 -11.18
CA LEU A 354 -5.85 25.97 -10.56
C LEU A 354 -5.50 24.87 -11.58
N ILE A 355 -6.43 24.54 -12.48
CA ILE A 355 -6.21 23.56 -13.55
C ILE A 355 -5.03 23.99 -14.43
N ALA A 356 -5.04 25.22 -14.94
CA ALA A 356 -3.97 25.72 -15.81
C ALA A 356 -2.61 25.73 -15.10
N GLU A 357 -2.58 26.07 -13.81
CA GLU A 357 -1.37 26.05 -13.00
C GLU A 357 -0.87 24.61 -12.74
N ALA A 358 -1.75 23.66 -12.45
CA ALA A 358 -1.38 22.27 -12.23
C ALA A 358 -0.87 21.63 -13.53
N ASP A 359 -1.59 21.84 -14.64
CA ASP A 359 -1.24 21.31 -15.95
C ASP A 359 0.10 21.84 -16.46
N SER A 360 0.42 23.12 -16.23
CA SER A 360 1.71 23.70 -16.63
C SER A 360 2.91 23.11 -15.88
N ARG A 361 2.68 22.50 -14.72
CA ARG A 361 3.72 21.82 -13.91
C ARG A 361 3.88 20.36 -14.28
N GLY A 362 2.80 19.70 -14.70
CA GLY A 362 2.76 18.29 -15.08
C GLY A 362 2.71 17.34 -13.88
N TYR A 363 2.37 16.08 -14.15
CA TYR A 363 2.00 15.08 -13.13
C TYR A 363 3.02 13.94 -12.97
N GLN A 364 4.11 13.93 -13.75
CA GLN A 364 5.10 12.84 -13.78
C GLN A 364 6.47 13.33 -13.29
N ARG A 365 7.44 12.41 -13.16
CA ARG A 365 8.88 12.71 -12.98
C ARG A 365 9.19 13.77 -11.92
N ALA A 366 8.76 13.52 -10.68
CA ALA A 366 8.99 14.39 -9.52
C ALA A 366 8.43 15.82 -9.63
N ARG A 367 7.46 16.08 -10.54
CA ARG A 367 6.73 17.36 -10.62
C ARG A 367 5.64 17.49 -9.56
N LEU A 368 5.03 16.36 -9.21
CA LEU A 368 4.04 16.20 -8.14
C LEU A 368 4.61 15.21 -7.12
N SER A 369 4.49 15.53 -5.82
CA SER A 369 4.87 14.59 -4.77
C SER A 369 3.94 13.40 -4.76
N TYR A 370 4.53 12.22 -4.91
CA TYR A 370 3.85 10.95 -4.70
C TYR A 370 4.49 10.15 -3.59
N ILE A 371 3.80 9.12 -3.13
CA ILE A 371 4.32 8.12 -2.22
C ILE A 371 3.61 6.79 -2.45
N SER A 372 4.32 5.68 -2.25
CA SER A 372 3.73 4.34 -2.28
C SER A 372 3.77 3.69 -0.90
N PHE A 373 2.61 3.19 -0.48
CA PHE A 373 2.46 2.31 0.69
C PHE A 373 2.15 0.86 0.28
N HIS A 374 1.89 0.61 -1.00
CA HIS A 374 1.36 -0.65 -1.51
C HIS A 374 2.23 -1.17 -2.64
N GLN A 375 3.07 -2.18 -2.35
CA GLN A 375 3.96 -2.76 -3.35
C GLN A 375 3.45 -4.15 -3.74
N MET A 376 3.17 -4.37 -5.03
CA MET A 376 2.52 -5.60 -5.51
C MET A 376 3.14 -6.14 -6.81
N GLY A 377 2.98 -7.43 -7.06
CA GLY A 377 3.03 -8.06 -8.40
C GLY A 377 4.35 -8.60 -8.95
N THR A 378 5.45 -8.48 -8.24
CA THR A 378 6.79 -8.83 -8.75
C THR A 378 7.15 -10.32 -8.83
N ALA A 379 6.27 -11.19 -8.36
CA ALA A 379 6.42 -12.64 -8.44
C ALA A 379 5.01 -13.26 -8.48
N SER A 380 4.24 -12.85 -9.49
CA SER A 380 2.81 -13.12 -9.61
C SER A 380 2.48 -14.61 -9.70
N LEU A 381 1.28 -14.96 -9.23
CA LEU A 381 0.66 -16.25 -9.50
C LEU A 381 0.11 -16.27 -10.93
N GLY A 382 0.24 -17.41 -11.61
CA GLY A 382 -0.34 -17.65 -12.92
C GLY A 382 -0.05 -19.04 -13.47
N ARG A 383 -0.79 -19.43 -14.51
CA ARG A 383 -0.66 -20.74 -15.15
C ARG A 383 0.59 -20.84 -16.02
N ASP A 384 0.97 -19.75 -16.68
CA ASP A 384 2.08 -19.74 -17.64
C ASP A 384 3.41 -19.35 -16.97
N PRO A 385 4.42 -20.24 -16.93
CA PRO A 385 5.74 -19.94 -16.35
C PRO A 385 6.55 -18.89 -17.13
N ALA A 386 6.16 -18.54 -18.36
CA ALA A 386 6.79 -17.47 -19.13
C ALA A 386 6.38 -16.07 -18.61
N THR A 387 5.19 -15.94 -18.02
CA THR A 387 4.60 -14.66 -17.60
C THR A 387 4.36 -14.55 -16.09
N SER A 388 4.42 -15.67 -15.36
CA SER A 388 4.23 -15.72 -13.91
C SER A 388 5.40 -16.41 -13.20
N ALA A 389 5.58 -16.13 -11.91
CA ALA A 389 6.66 -16.72 -11.11
C ALA A 389 6.25 -18.04 -10.45
N ALA A 390 4.98 -18.15 -10.06
CA ALA A 390 4.43 -19.28 -9.31
C ALA A 390 3.08 -19.72 -9.86
N GLY A 391 2.72 -20.99 -9.63
CA GLY A 391 1.41 -21.53 -9.96
C GLY A 391 0.32 -21.15 -8.96
N GLU A 392 -0.88 -21.70 -9.14
CA GLU A 392 -2.06 -21.46 -8.30
C GLU A 392 -1.84 -21.74 -6.81
N THR A 393 -1.01 -22.71 -6.47
CA THR A 393 -0.70 -23.13 -5.10
C THR A 393 0.35 -22.23 -4.42
N GLY A 394 0.89 -21.24 -5.15
CA GLY A 394 2.01 -20.42 -4.70
C GLY A 394 3.38 -21.05 -4.90
N GLU A 395 3.47 -22.31 -5.37
CA GLU A 395 4.76 -22.96 -5.67
C GLU A 395 5.42 -22.33 -6.90
N LEU A 396 6.70 -21.98 -6.79
CA LEU A 396 7.49 -21.38 -7.86
C LEU A 396 7.71 -22.40 -8.99
N HIS A 397 7.45 -21.98 -10.23
CA HIS A 397 7.56 -22.86 -11.41
C HIS A 397 8.96 -23.48 -11.58
N GLU A 398 10.01 -22.73 -11.23
CA GLU A 398 11.40 -23.18 -11.39
C GLU A 398 11.92 -24.04 -10.21
N ARG A 399 11.21 -24.11 -9.10
CA ARG A 399 11.76 -24.68 -7.86
C ARG A 399 10.72 -25.38 -7.00
N ARG A 400 10.86 -26.71 -6.91
CA ARG A 400 10.02 -27.54 -6.05
C ARG A 400 10.26 -27.27 -4.57
N GLY A 401 9.17 -27.20 -3.82
CA GLY A 401 9.16 -26.87 -2.39
C GLY A 401 9.48 -25.41 -2.08
N LEU A 402 9.53 -24.52 -3.08
CA LEU A 402 9.68 -23.08 -2.85
C LEU A 402 8.37 -22.39 -3.19
N TYR A 403 7.85 -21.57 -2.27
CA TYR A 403 6.56 -20.91 -2.41
C TYR A 403 6.68 -19.39 -2.25
N VAL A 404 5.71 -18.64 -2.79
CA VAL A 404 5.54 -17.20 -2.57
C VAL A 404 4.19 -16.90 -1.93
N ALA A 405 4.18 -16.07 -0.88
CA ALA A 405 2.97 -15.75 -0.12
C ALA A 405 3.02 -14.32 0.45
N ASP A 406 3.12 -13.33 -0.44
CA ASP A 406 3.08 -11.90 -0.09
C ASP A 406 2.50 -11.06 -1.24
N GLY A 407 2.57 -9.72 -1.16
CA GLY A 407 2.08 -8.81 -2.21
C GLY A 407 2.72 -8.99 -3.59
N SER A 408 3.89 -9.62 -3.68
CA SER A 408 4.51 -9.96 -4.97
C SER A 408 3.66 -10.94 -5.79
N ALA A 409 2.79 -11.73 -5.15
CA ALA A 409 1.97 -12.77 -5.78
C ALA A 409 0.80 -12.22 -6.63
N PHE A 410 0.55 -10.92 -6.59
CA PHE A 410 -0.59 -10.31 -7.29
C PHE A 410 -0.39 -10.34 -8.82
N PRO A 411 -1.39 -10.71 -9.63
CA PRO A 411 -1.33 -10.53 -11.08
C PRO A 411 -1.27 -9.05 -11.52
N THR A 412 -2.01 -8.15 -10.85
CA THR A 412 -1.99 -6.71 -11.12
C THR A 412 -2.46 -5.89 -9.89
N SER A 413 -2.68 -4.58 -10.05
CA SER A 413 -3.05 -3.68 -8.96
C SER A 413 -4.46 -3.99 -8.46
N SER A 414 -4.64 -4.06 -7.15
CA SER A 414 -5.92 -4.43 -6.52
C SER A 414 -6.97 -3.30 -6.52
N GLY A 415 -6.55 -2.05 -6.76
CA GLY A 415 -7.42 -0.87 -6.68
C GLY A 415 -7.88 -0.50 -5.27
N VAL A 416 -7.52 -1.29 -4.28
CA VAL A 416 -7.86 -1.10 -2.87
C VAL A 416 -6.63 -1.36 -2.00
N ASN A 417 -6.71 -1.12 -0.69
CA ASN A 417 -5.57 -1.40 0.21
C ASN A 417 -5.32 -2.92 0.26
N PRO A 418 -4.11 -3.39 -0.11
CA PRO A 418 -3.89 -4.78 -0.47
C PRO A 418 -3.75 -5.74 0.73
N MET A 419 -3.75 -5.24 1.96
CA MET A 419 -3.40 -6.04 3.14
C MET A 419 -4.26 -7.30 3.30
N ILE A 420 -5.59 -7.17 3.21
CA ILE A 420 -6.51 -8.30 3.36
C ILE A 420 -6.32 -9.30 2.22
N THR A 421 -6.18 -8.83 0.99
CA THR A 421 -5.90 -9.68 -0.17
C THR A 421 -4.56 -10.42 -0.04
N ILE A 422 -3.50 -9.77 0.45
CA ILE A 422 -2.21 -10.42 0.72
C ILE A 422 -2.37 -11.54 1.74
N MET A 423 -3.07 -11.28 2.84
CA MET A 423 -3.34 -12.28 3.87
C MET A 423 -4.18 -13.45 3.32
N ALA A 424 -5.15 -13.17 2.43
CA ALA A 424 -5.99 -14.20 1.83
C ALA A 424 -5.22 -15.09 0.85
N ILE A 425 -4.29 -14.52 0.07
CA ILE A 425 -3.34 -15.31 -0.73
C ILE A 425 -2.48 -16.18 0.18
N ALA A 426 -1.97 -15.64 1.30
CA ALA A 426 -1.17 -16.43 2.23
C ALA A 426 -1.97 -17.57 2.88
N ASP A 427 -3.24 -17.36 3.26
CA ASP A 427 -4.13 -18.41 3.77
C ASP A 427 -4.40 -19.49 2.71
N HIS A 428 -4.65 -19.09 1.45
CA HIS A 428 -4.82 -20.01 0.33
C HIS A 428 -3.56 -20.87 0.10
N VAL A 429 -2.38 -20.24 0.00
CA VAL A 429 -1.10 -20.94 -0.20
C VAL A 429 -0.80 -21.89 0.98
N ALA A 430 -1.03 -21.45 2.22
CA ALA A 430 -0.81 -22.29 3.39
C ALA A 430 -1.68 -23.56 3.38
N ARG A 431 -2.93 -23.44 2.91
CA ARG A 431 -3.86 -24.59 2.77
C ARG A 431 -3.44 -25.53 1.66
N ALA A 432 -3.04 -24.99 0.50
CA ALA A 432 -2.54 -25.80 -0.60
C ALA A 432 -1.30 -26.62 -0.20
N ILE A 433 -0.40 -26.04 0.62
CA ILE A 433 0.74 -26.76 1.19
C ILE A 433 0.27 -27.86 2.14
N GLY A 434 -0.67 -27.55 3.05
CA GLY A 434 -1.19 -28.53 4.01
C GLY A 434 -1.98 -29.68 3.40
N GLU A 435 -2.54 -29.52 2.20
CA GLU A 435 -3.22 -30.57 1.43
C GLU A 435 -2.24 -31.46 0.64
N ALA A 436 -1.01 -30.99 0.40
CA ALA A 436 0.01 -31.69 -0.37
C ALA A 436 1.00 -32.52 0.49
N GLU A 437 1.07 -32.25 1.80
CA GLU A 437 1.83 -33.03 2.80
C GLU A 437 1.00 -34.17 3.38
#